data_AF-A0AAV6JSU1-F1
#
_entry.id   AF-A0AAV6JSU1-F1
#
_cell.length_a   1.000
_cell.length_b   1.000
_cell.length_c   1.000
_cell.angle_alpha   90.00
_cell.angle_beta   90.00
_cell.angle_gamma   90.00
#
_symmetry.space_group_name_H-M   'P 1'
#
loop_
_entity.id
_entity.type
_entity.pdbx_description
1 polymer ?
#
loop_
_entity_poly.entity_id
_entity_poly.type
_entity_poly.pdbx_seq_one_letter_code
_entity_poly.pdbx_strand_id
1 'polypeptide(L)'
;MIGLSKTTSSPSDFVGKLVDFGLSPSNETRNFAEEIYGKVPRKASGINVYQKQEREAALLVRKQKAYSLLEAGDDDDHDVGGGSGNGSHIPAASEVRKADDSRKKRFRKKTENDQEDEDDEVAANMEEERRVKRRTNDDSESEEEILRDQREREELEHHLKDRDAAATRKLGEAKPTRRKEEGSVRRSNNALEQDGTNTLRKVSRQKYLKKREEKILDQLRDDIEDEQYLFNGVKLTEAEYRKLRYKKEIYELVKKRSEDADSIDGYRMPEAYDQEGGVNQEKRFSVAMQRYRDSGAGDNRNPFAEQEAWEEHQIGKATLKYGSKDRKQKSDEFQFVFEDQIDFIKASVMDGCQI
;
A
#
# COMPACT_ATOMS: atom_id res chain seq x y z
N MET A 1 3.36 -24.42 43.52
CA MET A 1 1.90 -24.35 43.23
C MET A 1 1.57 -23.51 42.00
N ILE A 2 1.71 -22.17 42.02
CA ILE A 2 1.35 -21.30 40.88
C ILE A 2 2.14 -21.62 39.59
N GLY A 3 3.43 -21.96 39.71
CA GLY A 3 4.22 -22.38 38.55
C GLY A 3 3.71 -23.69 37.93
N LEU A 4 3.27 -24.64 38.76
CA LEU A 4 2.74 -25.93 38.30
C LEU A 4 1.40 -25.76 37.56
N SER A 5 0.49 -24.93 38.07
CA SER A 5 -0.80 -24.66 37.41
C SER A 5 -0.65 -23.94 36.06
N LYS A 6 0.42 -23.16 35.86
CA LYS A 6 0.74 -22.57 34.55
C LYS A 6 1.24 -23.57 33.51
N THR A 7 1.86 -24.68 33.95
CA THR A 7 2.39 -25.72 33.05
C THR A 7 1.36 -26.73 32.59
N THR A 8 0.20 -26.82 33.26
CA THR A 8 -0.85 -27.80 32.95
C THR A 8 -1.93 -27.20 32.07
N SER A 9 -2.43 -27.97 31.11
CA SER A 9 -3.41 -27.51 30.12
C SER A 9 -4.86 -27.67 30.59
N SER A 10 -5.09 -28.49 31.61
CA SER A 10 -6.40 -28.65 32.26
C SER A 10 -6.30 -28.63 33.80
N PRO A 11 -7.41 -28.34 34.52
CA PRO A 11 -7.48 -28.46 35.98
C PRO A 11 -7.25 -29.90 36.48
N SER A 12 -7.73 -30.91 35.74
CA SER A 12 -7.53 -32.33 36.08
C SER A 12 -6.06 -32.75 36.01
N ASP A 13 -5.31 -32.24 35.03
CA ASP A 13 -3.86 -32.48 34.95
C ASP A 13 -3.11 -31.82 36.11
N PHE A 14 -3.62 -30.68 36.60
CA PHE A 14 -3.06 -30.01 37.77
C PHE A 14 -3.28 -30.85 39.03
N VAL A 15 -4.48 -31.44 39.21
CA VAL A 15 -4.76 -32.37 40.31
C VAL A 15 -3.81 -33.58 40.28
N GLY A 16 -3.57 -34.17 39.11
CA GLY A 16 -2.60 -35.28 38.96
C GLY A 16 -1.22 -34.92 39.47
N LYS A 17 -0.69 -33.76 39.05
CA LYS A 17 0.61 -33.26 39.55
C LYS A 17 0.59 -32.97 41.06
N LEU A 18 -0.51 -32.48 41.60
CA LEU A 18 -0.62 -32.23 43.04
C LEU A 18 -0.59 -33.54 43.85
N VAL A 19 -1.21 -34.59 43.34
CA VAL A 19 -1.17 -35.93 43.94
C VAL A 19 0.23 -36.53 43.86
N ASP A 20 0.96 -36.34 42.75
CA ASP A 20 2.36 -36.75 42.63
C ASP A 20 3.29 -36.06 43.64
N PHE A 21 2.95 -34.83 44.07
CA PHE A 21 3.64 -34.10 45.13
C PHE A 21 3.18 -34.48 46.55
N GLY A 22 2.33 -35.50 46.69
CA GLY A 22 1.94 -36.09 47.97
C GLY A 22 0.65 -35.55 48.58
N LEU A 23 -0.20 -34.85 47.81
CA LEU A 23 -1.55 -34.48 48.25
C LEU A 23 -2.52 -35.64 48.05
N SER A 24 -3.39 -35.88 49.03
CA SER A 24 -4.42 -36.92 48.91
C SER A 24 -5.38 -36.61 47.77
N PRO A 25 -5.86 -37.61 47.00
CA PRO A 25 -6.83 -37.40 45.92
C PRO A 25 -8.25 -37.18 46.47
N SER A 26 -8.44 -36.11 47.25
CA SER A 26 -9.72 -35.72 47.83
C SER A 26 -10.47 -34.74 46.92
N ASN A 27 -11.78 -34.58 47.15
CA ASN A 27 -12.57 -33.55 46.46
C ASN A 27 -12.11 -32.13 46.80
N GLU A 28 -11.51 -31.94 47.98
CA GLU A 28 -10.94 -30.66 48.39
C GLU A 28 -9.74 -30.28 47.50
N THR A 29 -8.88 -31.24 47.16
CA THR A 29 -7.75 -31.02 46.24
C THR A 29 -8.21 -30.71 44.81
N ARG A 30 -9.34 -31.29 44.37
CA ARG A 30 -9.95 -30.96 43.08
C ARG A 30 -10.50 -29.54 43.06
N ASN A 31 -11.27 -29.16 44.07
CA ASN A 31 -11.85 -27.81 44.17
C ASN A 31 -10.74 -26.75 44.28
N PHE A 32 -9.72 -27.02 45.09
CA PHE A 32 -8.54 -26.16 45.21
C PHE A 32 -7.80 -26.00 43.88
N ALA A 33 -7.64 -27.10 43.13
CA ALA A 33 -7.01 -27.05 41.82
C ALA A 33 -7.81 -26.19 40.84
N GLU A 34 -9.14 -26.33 40.78
CA GLU A 34 -10.03 -25.53 39.94
C GLU A 34 -9.98 -24.04 40.30
N GLU A 35 -10.01 -23.72 41.60
CA GLU A 35 -9.96 -22.33 42.09
C GLU A 35 -8.63 -21.65 41.75
N ILE A 36 -7.51 -22.33 42.01
CA ILE A 36 -6.18 -21.81 41.66
C ILE A 36 -6.02 -21.70 40.15
N TYR A 37 -6.58 -22.64 39.39
CA TYR A 37 -6.50 -22.61 37.93
C TYR A 37 -7.25 -21.43 37.32
N GLY A 38 -8.40 -21.05 37.89
CA GLY A 38 -9.17 -19.87 37.47
C GLY A 38 -8.54 -18.55 37.92
N LYS A 39 -7.91 -18.50 39.10
CA LYS A 39 -7.29 -17.28 39.65
C LYS A 39 -5.93 -16.97 39.02
N VAL A 40 -5.23 -17.96 38.46
CA VAL A 40 -3.91 -17.74 37.88
C VAL A 40 -4.05 -17.20 36.44
N PRO A 41 -3.45 -16.03 36.11
CA PRO A 41 -3.54 -15.47 34.77
C PRO A 41 -2.84 -16.39 33.78
N ARG A 42 -3.62 -16.94 32.83
CA ARG A 42 -3.12 -17.82 31.77
C ARG A 42 -3.08 -17.03 30.46
N LYS A 43 -1.99 -17.23 29.71
CA LYS A 43 -1.94 -16.80 28.31
C LYS A 43 -2.86 -17.73 27.54
N ALA A 44 -4.01 -17.24 27.07
CA ALA A 44 -4.79 -17.98 26.09
C ALA A 44 -3.84 -18.29 24.93
N SER A 45 -3.73 -19.56 24.52
CA SER A 45 -3.08 -19.87 23.26
C SER A 45 -3.85 -19.11 22.19
N GLY A 46 -3.26 -18.05 21.65
CA GLY A 46 -3.89 -17.29 20.59
C GLY A 46 -4.30 -18.26 19.49
N ILE A 47 -5.56 -18.15 19.04
CA ILE A 47 -6.08 -18.94 17.92
C ILE A 47 -5.04 -18.87 16.79
N ASN A 48 -4.64 -20.03 16.30
CA ASN A 48 -3.67 -20.15 15.21
C ASN A 48 -4.14 -19.24 14.04
N VAL A 49 -3.22 -18.47 13.45
CA VAL A 49 -3.52 -17.53 12.37
C VAL A 49 -4.33 -18.21 11.26
N TYR A 50 -4.02 -19.48 10.97
CA TYR A 50 -4.75 -20.32 10.02
C TYR A 50 -6.22 -20.53 10.42
N GLN A 51 -6.51 -20.86 11.68
CA GLN A 51 -7.88 -21.03 12.18
C GLN A 51 -8.66 -19.70 12.23
N LYS A 52 -7.96 -18.57 12.40
CA LYS A 52 -8.59 -17.24 12.33
C LYS A 52 -9.04 -16.93 10.90
N GLN A 53 -8.18 -17.20 9.92
CA GLN A 53 -8.49 -17.00 8.50
C GLN A 53 -9.63 -17.91 8.03
N GLU A 54 -9.65 -19.17 8.46
CA GLU A 54 -10.72 -20.11 8.12
C GLU A 54 -12.08 -19.65 8.67
N ARG A 55 -12.12 -19.16 9.92
CA ARG A 55 -13.34 -18.57 10.51
C ARG A 55 -13.80 -17.31 9.77
N GLU A 56 -12.86 -16.46 9.38
CA GLU A 56 -13.16 -15.22 8.66
C GLU A 56 -13.72 -15.52 7.26
N ALA A 57 -13.12 -16.46 6.55
CA ALA A 57 -13.60 -16.94 5.26
C ALA A 57 -15.01 -17.57 5.37
N ALA A 58 -15.24 -18.41 6.38
CA ALA A 58 -16.54 -19.03 6.63
C ALA A 58 -17.64 -17.99 6.94
N LEU A 59 -17.30 -16.94 7.69
CA LEU A 59 -18.21 -15.81 7.95
C LEU A 59 -18.53 -15.03 6.67
N LEU A 60 -17.55 -14.84 5.79
CA LEU A 60 -17.73 -14.10 4.53
C LEU A 60 -18.61 -14.88 3.55
N VAL A 61 -18.42 -16.20 3.45
CA VAL A 61 -19.32 -17.10 2.68
C VAL A 61 -20.73 -17.06 3.26
N ARG A 62 -20.88 -17.07 4.59
CA ARG A 62 -22.21 -16.99 5.23
C ARG A 62 -22.89 -15.63 4.98
N LYS A 63 -22.12 -14.54 4.94
CA LYS A 63 -22.61 -13.21 4.54
C LYS A 63 -23.04 -13.19 3.07
N GLN A 64 -22.24 -13.74 2.17
CA GLN A 64 -22.59 -13.85 0.75
C GLN A 64 -23.88 -14.65 0.55
N LYS A 65 -24.06 -15.74 1.30
CA LYS A 65 -25.31 -16.52 1.30
C LYS A 65 -26.51 -15.79 1.90
N ALA A 66 -26.29 -14.75 2.72
CA ALA A 66 -27.37 -13.95 3.30
C ALA A 66 -27.93 -12.91 2.31
N TYR A 67 -27.22 -12.63 1.21
CA TYR A 67 -27.72 -11.78 0.13
C TYR A 67 -28.25 -12.67 -1.01
N SER A 68 -29.56 -12.81 -1.10
CA SER A 68 -30.24 -13.32 -2.29
C SER A 68 -30.65 -12.13 -3.15
N LEU A 69 -30.38 -12.18 -4.46
CA LEU A 69 -30.89 -11.15 -5.38
C LEU A 69 -32.42 -11.13 -5.29
N LEU A 70 -32.97 -9.93 -5.04
CA LEU A 70 -34.40 -9.68 -5.09
C LEU A 70 -34.87 -9.76 -6.54
N GLU A 71 -35.78 -10.70 -6.81
CA GLU A 71 -36.54 -10.76 -8.05
C GLU A 71 -37.46 -9.53 -8.09
N ALA A 72 -37.15 -8.58 -8.97
CA ALA A 72 -37.96 -7.39 -9.15
C ALA A 72 -39.31 -7.83 -9.71
N GLY A 73 -40.37 -7.62 -8.93
CA GLY A 73 -41.75 -7.89 -9.31
C GLY A 73 -42.08 -7.17 -10.61
N ASP A 74 -42.47 -7.98 -11.59
CA ASP A 74 -43.02 -7.57 -12.87
C ASP A 74 -44.44 -7.08 -12.61
N ASP A 75 -44.59 -5.76 -12.57
CA ASP A 75 -45.88 -5.07 -12.49
C ASP A 75 -45.88 -4.05 -13.62
N ASP A 76 -46.34 -4.48 -14.79
CA ASP A 76 -46.96 -3.55 -15.75
C ASP A 76 -48.04 -4.28 -16.57
N ASP A 77 -49.27 -3.91 -16.24
CA ASP A 77 -50.52 -4.23 -16.90
C ASP A 77 -50.54 -3.66 -18.32
N HIS A 78 -50.73 -4.51 -19.33
CA HIS A 78 -51.44 -4.11 -20.55
C HIS A 78 -52.27 -5.28 -21.12
N ASP A 79 -53.55 -5.24 -20.76
CA ASP A 79 -54.69 -5.91 -21.40
C ASP A 79 -54.84 -5.50 -22.87
N VAL A 80 -54.89 -6.46 -23.81
CA VAL A 80 -56.08 -6.72 -24.66
C VAL A 80 -55.93 -8.07 -25.39
N GLY A 81 -56.96 -8.90 -25.26
CA GLY A 81 -56.98 -10.29 -25.74
C GLY A 81 -57.24 -10.51 -27.24
N GLY A 82 -57.15 -11.79 -27.63
CA GLY A 82 -57.56 -12.31 -28.93
C GLY A 82 -57.04 -13.72 -29.14
N GLY A 83 -57.88 -14.72 -28.89
CA GLY A 83 -57.48 -16.12 -28.81
C GLY A 83 -57.32 -16.87 -30.14
N SER A 84 -57.03 -18.17 -29.96
CA SER A 84 -57.20 -19.30 -30.87
C SER A 84 -56.03 -19.64 -31.81
N GLY A 85 -55.69 -20.94 -31.85
CA GLY A 85 -55.29 -21.57 -33.11
C GLY A 85 -54.08 -22.50 -33.06
N ASN A 86 -54.35 -23.79 -32.88
CA ASN A 86 -53.48 -24.93 -33.19
C ASN A 86 -53.24 -25.05 -34.73
N GLY A 87 -52.10 -25.61 -35.17
CA GLY A 87 -51.90 -26.13 -36.55
C GLY A 87 -50.49 -25.84 -37.11
N SER A 88 -49.57 -26.81 -37.16
CA SER A 88 -49.38 -27.87 -38.17
C SER A 88 -48.55 -27.46 -39.43
N HIS A 89 -47.43 -28.17 -39.61
CA HIS A 89 -46.93 -28.79 -40.87
C HIS A 89 -46.16 -27.95 -41.95
N ILE A 90 -44.83 -28.22 -42.07
CA ILE A 90 -43.88 -28.51 -43.22
C ILE A 90 -44.34 -28.14 -44.67
N PRO A 91 -43.52 -27.87 -45.76
CA PRO A 91 -42.11 -28.30 -46.08
C PRO A 91 -41.19 -27.36 -46.93
N ALA A 92 -39.97 -27.88 -47.22
CA ALA A 92 -39.18 -27.75 -48.47
C ALA A 92 -38.37 -26.44 -48.69
N ALA A 93 -37.19 -26.41 -49.32
CA ALA A 93 -36.22 -27.39 -49.80
C ALA A 93 -34.94 -26.63 -50.23
N SER A 94 -33.80 -27.35 -50.20
CA SER A 94 -32.59 -27.29 -51.04
C SER A 94 -32.01 -25.94 -51.55
N GLU A 95 -30.71 -25.73 -51.34
CA GLU A 95 -29.69 -25.80 -52.42
C GLU A 95 -28.26 -25.73 -51.83
N VAL A 96 -27.44 -26.68 -52.29
CA VAL A 96 -26.00 -26.80 -52.06
C VAL A 96 -25.29 -26.01 -53.14
N ARG A 97 -24.30 -25.15 -52.82
CA ARG A 97 -23.11 -24.95 -53.68
C ARG A 97 -21.84 -24.69 -52.88
N LYS A 98 -20.85 -25.54 -53.14
CA LYS A 98 -19.44 -25.38 -52.80
C LYS A 98 -18.79 -24.31 -53.70
N ALA A 99 -17.77 -23.63 -53.19
CA ALA A 99 -16.69 -23.10 -54.02
C ALA A 99 -15.39 -23.04 -53.21
N ASP A 100 -14.33 -23.45 -53.90
CA ASP A 100 -12.96 -23.73 -53.44
C ASP A 100 -12.01 -22.57 -53.80
N ASP A 101 -10.87 -22.57 -53.09
CA ASP A 101 -9.56 -21.92 -53.25
C ASP A 101 -9.30 -20.93 -54.41
N SER A 102 -8.69 -19.77 -54.09
CA SER A 102 -7.39 -19.40 -54.68
C SER A 102 -6.78 -18.11 -54.11
N ARG A 103 -5.52 -18.26 -53.68
CA ARG A 103 -4.59 -17.23 -53.19
C ARG A 103 -4.27 -16.14 -54.20
N LYS A 104 -4.10 -14.89 -53.73
CA LYS A 104 -3.02 -14.00 -54.19
C LYS A 104 -2.70 -12.86 -53.23
N LYS A 105 -1.46 -12.88 -52.70
CA LYS A 105 -0.83 -11.81 -51.92
C LYS A 105 -0.45 -10.64 -52.84
N ARG A 106 -0.63 -9.39 -52.40
CA ARG A 106 -0.05 -8.19 -53.01
C ARG A 106 0.67 -7.36 -51.95
N PHE A 107 1.98 -7.23 -52.13
CA PHE A 107 2.84 -6.30 -51.41
C PHE A 107 2.59 -4.87 -51.89
N ARG A 108 2.51 -3.89 -50.98
CA ARG A 108 2.46 -2.46 -51.28
C ARG A 108 3.87 -1.93 -51.59
N LYS A 109 3.99 -1.18 -52.69
CA LYS A 109 5.16 -0.36 -53.05
C LYS A 109 4.86 1.10 -52.67
N LYS A 110 5.89 1.81 -52.23
CA LYS A 110 5.91 3.18 -51.73
C LYS A 110 6.22 4.16 -52.88
N THR A 111 5.62 5.36 -52.84
CA THR A 111 6.12 6.57 -53.51
C THR A 111 5.66 7.82 -52.77
N GLU A 112 6.37 8.91 -53.04
CA GLU A 112 6.72 10.09 -52.24
C GLU A 112 6.35 11.37 -53.02
N ASN A 113 6.28 12.53 -52.34
CA ASN A 113 6.26 13.92 -52.86
C ASN A 113 4.96 14.44 -53.53
N ASP A 114 4.58 15.72 -53.47
CA ASP A 114 5.03 16.97 -52.81
C ASP A 114 3.94 18.06 -53.07
N GLN A 115 3.85 19.09 -52.21
CA GLN A 115 3.37 20.50 -52.45
C GLN A 115 1.90 20.76 -52.85
N GLU A 116 1.21 21.88 -52.56
CA GLU A 116 1.24 23.06 -51.66
C GLU A 116 -0.12 23.78 -51.87
N ASP A 117 -0.41 24.85 -51.10
CA ASP A 117 -1.53 25.84 -51.22
C ASP A 117 -2.88 25.48 -50.55
N GLU A 118 -3.61 26.36 -49.84
CA GLU A 118 -3.42 27.64 -49.13
C GLU A 118 -4.78 27.91 -48.42
N ASP A 119 -4.78 28.54 -47.23
CA ASP A 119 -5.88 29.19 -46.48
C ASP A 119 -7.28 28.53 -46.32
N ASP A 120 -7.73 28.36 -45.06
CA ASP A 120 -8.63 29.30 -44.37
C ASP A 120 -9.05 28.75 -42.98
N GLU A 121 -9.28 29.68 -42.05
CA GLU A 121 -9.68 29.46 -40.66
C GLU A 121 -11.02 28.69 -40.53
N VAL A 122 -11.25 28.01 -39.40
CA VAL A 122 -12.14 28.37 -38.26
C VAL A 122 -12.59 27.10 -37.51
N ALA A 123 -12.68 27.24 -36.19
CA ALA A 123 -13.05 26.23 -35.19
C ALA A 123 -14.42 25.56 -35.38
N ALA A 124 -14.56 24.28 -34.96
CA ALA A 124 -15.57 23.83 -33.98
C ALA A 124 -15.58 22.31 -33.77
N ASN A 125 -15.63 21.92 -32.49
CA ASN A 125 -15.99 20.65 -31.89
C ASN A 125 -16.91 19.70 -32.70
N MET A 126 -16.48 18.43 -32.88
CA MET A 126 -17.35 17.27 -32.64
C MET A 126 -16.51 15.99 -32.50
N GLU A 127 -16.21 15.62 -31.26
CA GLU A 127 -15.63 14.34 -30.88
C GLU A 127 -16.76 13.32 -30.79
N GLU A 128 -17.02 12.57 -31.86
CA GLU A 128 -18.04 11.51 -31.87
C GLU A 128 -17.41 10.19 -31.40
N GLU A 129 -17.62 9.89 -30.12
CA GLU A 129 -17.37 8.59 -29.48
C GLU A 129 -18.07 7.45 -30.25
N ARG A 130 -17.29 6.62 -30.93
CA ARG A 130 -17.75 5.31 -31.40
C ARG A 130 -17.87 4.32 -30.23
N ARG A 131 -19.02 4.34 -29.55
CA ARG A 131 -19.44 3.29 -28.61
C ARG A 131 -19.80 2.00 -29.38
N VAL A 132 -18.91 1.00 -29.34
CA VAL A 132 -19.24 -0.37 -29.76
C VAL A 132 -19.92 -1.10 -28.60
N LYS A 133 -21.23 -1.32 -28.76
CA LYS A 133 -22.10 -2.09 -27.87
C LYS A 133 -21.77 -3.59 -28.00
N ARG A 134 -21.01 -4.14 -27.05
CA ARG A 134 -20.87 -5.59 -26.90
C ARG A 134 -22.09 -6.14 -26.15
N ARG A 135 -22.86 -6.96 -26.85
CA ARG A 135 -23.91 -7.82 -26.31
C ARG A 135 -23.25 -8.94 -25.51
N THR A 136 -23.64 -9.13 -24.26
CA THR A 136 -23.30 -10.28 -23.44
C THR A 136 -24.39 -11.33 -23.60
N ASN A 137 -24.04 -12.48 -24.18
CA ASN A 137 -24.73 -13.75 -23.96
C ASN A 137 -23.69 -14.86 -24.15
N ASP A 138 -23.62 -15.75 -23.15
CA ASP A 138 -22.91 -17.03 -23.10
C ASP A 138 -21.40 -17.01 -22.72
N ASP A 139 -21.09 -17.21 -21.42
CA ASP A 139 -19.74 -17.10 -20.82
C ASP A 139 -19.34 -18.37 -20.03
N SER A 140 -19.70 -19.56 -20.51
CA SER A 140 -19.17 -20.83 -19.98
C SER A 140 -18.35 -21.63 -20.99
N GLU A 141 -18.49 -21.36 -22.29
CA GLU A 141 -17.62 -21.97 -23.33
C GLU A 141 -16.31 -21.17 -23.55
N SER A 142 -16.24 -19.93 -23.05
CA SER A 142 -15.13 -18.98 -23.22
C SER A 142 -13.90 -19.31 -22.38
N GLU A 143 -14.07 -19.75 -21.12
CA GLU A 143 -12.94 -20.06 -20.22
C GLU A 143 -12.16 -21.30 -20.67
N GLU A 144 -12.86 -22.30 -21.20
CA GLU A 144 -12.25 -23.56 -21.66
C GLU A 144 -11.50 -23.38 -23.00
N GLU A 145 -11.93 -22.42 -23.82
CA GLU A 145 -11.24 -22.01 -25.04
C GLU A 145 -9.94 -21.24 -24.73
N ILE A 146 -9.95 -20.35 -23.73
CA ILE A 146 -8.74 -19.62 -23.27
C ILE A 146 -7.67 -20.59 -22.75
N LEU A 147 -8.07 -21.63 -22.01
CA LEU A 147 -7.13 -22.65 -21.52
C LEU A 147 -6.53 -23.52 -22.64
N ARG A 148 -7.26 -23.72 -23.74
CA ARG A 148 -6.73 -24.42 -24.92
C ARG A 148 -5.72 -23.54 -25.67
N ASP A 149 -6.03 -22.26 -25.86
CA ASP A 149 -5.12 -21.31 -26.50
C ASP A 149 -3.81 -21.13 -25.71
N GLN A 150 -3.89 -21.15 -24.38
CA GLN A 150 -2.72 -21.09 -23.51
C GLN A 150 -1.85 -22.36 -23.60
N ARG A 151 -2.47 -23.54 -23.62
CA ARG A 151 -1.75 -24.81 -23.82
C ARG A 151 -1.10 -24.88 -25.21
N GLU A 152 -1.80 -24.48 -26.26
CA GLU A 152 -1.27 -24.45 -27.62
C GLU A 152 -0.07 -23.50 -27.74
N ARG A 153 -0.12 -22.36 -27.05
CA ARG A 153 0.99 -21.42 -26.97
C ARG A 153 2.21 -22.00 -26.24
N GLU A 154 2.00 -22.69 -25.12
CA GLU A 154 3.07 -23.35 -24.36
C GLU A 154 3.70 -24.51 -25.17
N GLU A 155 2.88 -25.29 -25.89
CA GLU A 155 3.34 -26.35 -26.78
C GLU A 155 4.19 -25.81 -27.94
N LEU A 156 3.76 -24.70 -28.55
CA LEU A 156 4.54 -24.01 -29.59
C LEU A 156 5.86 -23.47 -29.05
N GLU A 157 5.87 -22.91 -27.83
CA GLU A 157 7.10 -22.44 -27.19
C GLU A 157 8.07 -23.60 -26.92
N HIS A 158 7.57 -24.73 -26.43
CA HIS A 158 8.39 -25.93 -26.22
C HIS A 158 8.99 -26.43 -27.53
N HIS A 159 8.18 -26.52 -28.58
CA HIS A 159 8.64 -26.98 -29.89
C HIS A 159 9.65 -26.02 -30.52
N LEU A 160 9.51 -24.70 -30.31
CA LEU A 160 10.49 -23.71 -30.74
C LEU A 160 11.81 -23.84 -29.97
N LYS A 161 11.75 -24.02 -28.65
CA LYS A 161 12.93 -24.26 -27.79
C LYS A 161 13.66 -25.54 -28.17
N ASP A 162 12.94 -26.63 -28.40
CA ASP A 162 13.52 -27.91 -28.82
C ASP A 162 14.18 -27.81 -30.19
N ARG A 163 13.51 -27.15 -31.15
CA ARG A 163 14.06 -26.90 -32.48
C ARG A 163 15.32 -26.03 -32.41
N ASP A 164 15.30 -24.98 -31.60
CA ASP A 164 16.45 -24.08 -31.43
C ASP A 164 17.60 -24.77 -30.67
N ALA A 165 17.29 -25.63 -29.69
CA ALA A 165 18.27 -26.45 -28.97
C ALA A 165 18.88 -27.55 -29.87
N ALA A 166 18.09 -28.15 -30.76
CA ALA A 166 18.56 -29.13 -31.74
C ALA A 166 19.35 -28.46 -32.89
N ALA A 167 18.92 -27.28 -33.33
CA ALA A 167 19.62 -26.50 -34.36
C ALA A 167 20.95 -25.93 -33.84
N THR A 168 21.00 -25.54 -32.57
CA THR A 168 22.24 -25.12 -31.91
C THR A 168 22.95 -26.35 -31.33
N ARG A 169 23.72 -27.06 -32.17
CA ARG A 169 24.67 -28.08 -31.69
C ARG A 169 25.73 -27.40 -30.80
N LYS A 170 25.48 -27.34 -29.49
CA LYS A 170 26.38 -26.80 -28.44
C LYS A 170 27.69 -27.61 -28.41
N LEU A 171 28.62 -27.30 -29.31
CA LEU A 171 29.92 -27.95 -29.45
C LEU A 171 31.01 -27.42 -28.50
N GLY A 172 30.72 -26.43 -27.66
CA GLY A 172 31.74 -25.74 -26.86
C GLY A 172 31.55 -25.79 -25.34
N GLU A 173 30.39 -26.22 -24.84
CA GLU A 173 30.16 -26.32 -23.40
C GLU A 173 30.45 -27.75 -22.97
N ALA A 174 31.71 -28.02 -22.62
CA ALA A 174 32.03 -29.19 -21.80
C ALA A 174 31.23 -29.05 -20.51
N LYS A 175 30.10 -29.76 -20.42
CA LYS A 175 29.27 -29.81 -19.21
C LYS A 175 30.22 -30.05 -18.05
N PRO A 176 30.34 -29.14 -17.07
CA PRO A 176 31.10 -29.46 -15.88
C PRO A 176 30.51 -30.77 -15.37
N THR A 177 31.36 -31.80 -15.21
CA THR A 177 30.90 -33.08 -14.66
C THR A 177 30.03 -32.79 -13.45
N ARG A 178 28.86 -33.42 -13.31
CA ARG A 178 27.92 -33.20 -12.21
C ARG A 178 28.60 -33.08 -10.82
N ARG A 179 29.71 -33.80 -10.62
CA ARG A 179 30.59 -33.73 -9.44
C ARG A 179 31.32 -32.39 -9.21
N LYS A 180 31.73 -31.68 -10.27
CA LYS A 180 32.41 -30.37 -10.23
C LYS A 180 31.42 -29.23 -10.04
N GLU A 181 30.21 -29.36 -10.59
CA GLU A 181 29.10 -28.43 -10.37
C GLU A 181 28.54 -28.57 -8.95
N GLU A 182 28.27 -29.79 -8.46
CA GLU A 182 27.91 -30.04 -7.06
C GLU A 182 29.01 -29.56 -6.09
N GLY A 183 30.29 -29.70 -6.44
CA GLY A 183 31.41 -29.18 -5.66
C GLY A 183 31.56 -27.65 -5.70
N SER A 184 31.06 -26.98 -6.75
CA SER A 184 31.05 -25.51 -6.84
C SER A 184 29.85 -24.94 -6.07
N VAL A 185 28.67 -25.56 -6.21
CA VAL A 185 27.46 -25.22 -5.46
C VAL A 185 27.63 -25.47 -3.96
N ARG A 186 28.30 -26.56 -3.56
CA ARG A 186 28.64 -26.81 -2.15
C ARG A 186 29.65 -25.80 -1.61
N ARG A 187 30.58 -25.32 -2.43
CA ARG A 187 31.55 -24.29 -2.03
C ARG A 187 30.92 -22.90 -1.95
N SER A 188 30.03 -22.55 -2.88
CA SER A 188 29.28 -21.27 -2.84
C SER A 188 28.25 -21.26 -1.72
N ASN A 189 27.50 -22.35 -1.50
CA ASN A 189 26.57 -22.43 -0.37
C ASN A 189 27.27 -22.40 0.98
N ASN A 190 28.42 -23.07 1.14
CA ASN A 190 29.17 -23.02 2.39
C ASN A 190 29.83 -21.64 2.61
N ALA A 191 30.27 -20.95 1.54
CA ALA A 191 30.73 -19.56 1.63
C ALA A 191 29.58 -18.61 2.01
N LEU A 192 28.38 -18.79 1.44
CA LEU A 192 27.20 -17.99 1.75
C LEU A 192 26.62 -18.30 3.14
N GLU A 193 26.73 -19.55 3.63
CA GLU A 193 26.34 -19.93 5.01
C GLU A 193 27.32 -19.35 6.05
N GLN A 194 28.62 -19.44 5.81
CA GLN A 194 29.62 -18.90 6.74
C GLN A 194 29.59 -17.36 6.78
N ASP A 195 29.48 -16.69 5.64
CA ASP A 195 29.28 -15.24 5.59
C ASP A 195 27.87 -14.83 6.01
N GLY A 196 26.88 -15.70 5.85
CA GLY A 196 25.52 -15.55 6.35
C GLY A 196 25.52 -15.38 7.87
N THR A 197 26.22 -16.25 8.61
CA THR A 197 26.29 -16.12 10.08
C THR A 197 27.02 -14.84 10.53
N ASN A 198 28.08 -14.44 9.83
CA ASN A 198 28.81 -13.20 10.14
C ASN A 198 28.00 -11.94 9.80
N THR A 199 27.27 -11.94 8.69
CA THR A 199 26.34 -10.86 8.32
C THR A 199 25.18 -10.78 9.30
N LEU A 200 24.58 -11.92 9.67
CA LEU A 200 23.58 -12.01 10.75
C LEU A 200 24.10 -11.47 12.08
N ARG A 201 25.36 -11.75 12.45
CA ARG A 201 26.00 -11.19 13.64
C ARG A 201 26.16 -9.67 13.55
N LYS A 202 26.58 -9.14 12.39
CA LYS A 202 26.71 -7.70 12.16
C LYS A 202 25.35 -7.00 12.28
N VAL A 203 24.31 -7.53 11.64
CA VAL A 203 22.93 -7.00 11.71
C VAL A 203 22.39 -7.10 13.14
N SER A 204 22.61 -8.22 13.82
CA SER A 204 22.24 -8.41 15.24
C SER A 204 22.93 -7.38 16.13
N ARG A 205 24.24 -7.16 15.94
CA ARG A 205 25.01 -6.16 16.67
C ARG A 205 24.50 -4.75 16.41
N GLN A 206 24.21 -4.38 15.17
CA GLN A 206 23.62 -3.07 14.83
C GLN A 206 22.28 -2.86 15.55
N LYS A 207 21.39 -3.87 15.52
CA LYS A 207 20.12 -3.83 16.24
C LYS A 207 20.31 -3.71 17.76
N TYR A 208 21.26 -4.46 18.34
CA TYR A 208 21.58 -4.37 19.76
C TYR A 208 22.12 -2.99 20.13
N LEU A 209 23.01 -2.42 19.31
CA LEU A 209 23.59 -1.10 19.57
C LEU A 209 22.53 -0.02 19.60
N LYS A 210 21.57 -0.02 18.67
CA LYS A 210 20.42 0.91 18.69
C LYS A 210 19.60 0.79 19.98
N LYS A 211 19.18 -0.43 20.34
CA LYS A 211 18.44 -0.69 21.59
C LYS A 211 19.26 -0.33 22.84
N ARG A 212 20.58 -0.49 22.78
CA ARG A 212 21.48 -0.17 23.88
C ARG A 212 21.67 1.34 24.02
N GLU A 213 21.75 2.06 22.92
CA GLU A 213 21.78 3.52 22.86
C GLU A 213 20.50 4.09 23.48
N GLU A 214 19.33 3.63 23.04
CA GLU A 214 18.02 3.99 23.62
C GLU A 214 17.99 3.73 25.14
N LYS A 215 18.37 2.52 25.57
CA LYS A 215 18.41 2.19 27.01
C LYS A 215 19.35 3.08 27.81
N ILE A 216 20.49 3.47 27.24
CA ILE A 216 21.44 4.38 27.91
C ILE A 216 20.86 5.79 27.99
N LEU A 217 20.13 6.24 26.97
CA LEU A 217 19.46 7.54 26.98
C LEU A 217 18.35 7.58 28.03
N ASP A 218 17.54 6.54 28.13
CA ASP A 218 16.52 6.41 29.17
C ASP A 218 17.15 6.42 30.56
N GLN A 219 18.22 5.67 30.77
CA GLN A 219 18.99 5.70 32.03
C GLN A 219 19.54 7.09 32.34
N LEU A 220 20.08 7.80 31.34
CA LEU A 220 20.60 9.15 31.52
C LEU A 220 19.49 10.15 31.85
N ARG A 221 18.30 9.97 31.26
CA ARG A 221 17.12 10.75 31.56
C ARG A 221 16.66 10.53 33.00
N ASP A 222 16.51 9.27 33.41
CA ASP A 222 16.11 8.90 34.77
C ASP A 222 17.11 9.45 35.79
N ASP A 223 18.42 9.31 35.55
CA ASP A 223 19.49 9.90 36.37
C ASP A 223 19.32 11.42 36.53
N ILE A 224 18.97 12.13 35.45
CA ILE A 224 18.78 13.59 35.45
C ILE A 224 17.50 13.98 36.21
N GLU A 225 16.43 13.20 36.10
CA GLU A 225 15.17 13.40 36.81
C GLU A 225 15.34 13.12 38.31
N ASP A 226 16.02 12.03 38.66
CA ASP A 226 16.33 11.64 40.04
C ASP A 226 17.23 12.67 40.73
N GLU A 227 18.30 13.15 40.08
CA GLU A 227 19.16 14.19 40.66
C GLU A 227 18.37 15.49 40.90
N GLN A 228 17.45 15.86 39.99
CA GLN A 228 16.61 17.04 40.18
C GLN A 228 15.61 16.86 41.32
N TYR A 229 15.02 15.68 41.44
CA TYR A 229 14.04 15.37 42.48
C TYR A 229 14.70 15.24 43.86
N LEU A 230 15.76 14.44 43.97
CA LEU A 230 16.44 14.11 45.22
C LEU A 230 17.12 15.33 45.86
N PHE A 231 17.69 16.22 45.04
CA PHE A 231 18.40 17.40 45.51
C PHE A 231 17.59 18.69 45.38
N ASN A 232 16.28 18.60 45.14
CA ASN A 232 15.42 19.78 45.11
C ASN A 232 15.47 20.51 46.47
N GLY A 233 15.89 21.78 46.47
CA GLY A 233 16.01 22.59 47.68
C GLY A 233 17.37 22.50 48.42
N VAL A 234 18.29 21.65 47.96
CA VAL A 234 19.67 21.60 48.49
C VAL A 234 20.59 22.42 47.57
N LYS A 235 21.52 23.18 48.15
CA LYS A 235 22.56 23.88 47.37
C LYS A 235 23.59 22.86 46.88
N LEU A 236 23.52 22.49 45.61
CA LEU A 236 24.54 21.64 44.97
C LEU A 236 25.90 22.35 45.00
N THR A 237 26.96 21.56 45.19
CA THR A 237 28.34 22.03 45.01
C THR A 237 28.61 22.32 43.53
N GLU A 238 29.60 23.19 43.24
CA GLU A 238 29.94 23.52 41.85
C GLU A 238 30.30 22.29 41.00
N ALA A 239 30.95 21.29 41.62
CA ALA A 239 31.33 20.06 40.95
C ALA A 239 30.08 19.25 40.53
N GLU A 240 29.08 19.15 41.41
CA GLU A 240 27.81 18.49 41.11
C GLU A 240 27.03 19.26 40.03
N TYR A 241 27.03 20.59 40.10
CA TYR A 241 26.39 21.42 39.08
C TYR A 241 27.02 21.22 37.69
N ARG A 242 28.37 21.12 37.62
CA ARG A 242 29.07 20.79 36.36
C ARG A 242 28.71 19.40 35.85
N LYS A 243 28.61 18.39 36.74
CA LYS A 243 28.21 17.02 36.37
C LYS A 243 26.78 17.00 35.83
N LEU A 244 25.83 17.65 36.51
CA LEU A 244 24.43 17.72 36.06
C LEU A 244 24.31 18.45 34.71
N ARG A 245 25.05 19.56 34.52
CA ARG A 245 25.13 20.24 33.21
C ARG A 245 25.65 19.31 32.13
N TYR A 246 26.74 18.60 32.40
CA TYR A 246 27.36 17.70 31.43
C TYR A 246 26.42 16.54 31.05
N LYS A 247 25.73 15.94 32.02
CA LYS A 247 24.70 14.92 31.76
C LYS A 247 23.58 15.45 30.86
N LYS A 248 23.06 16.64 31.17
CA LYS A 248 22.03 17.31 30.35
C LYS A 248 22.51 17.63 28.94
N GLU A 249 23.73 18.13 28.79
CA GLU A 249 24.32 18.45 27.49
C GLU A 249 24.50 17.20 26.62
N ILE A 250 24.97 16.08 27.21
CA ILE A 250 25.05 14.80 26.50
C ILE A 250 23.67 14.34 26.03
N TYR A 251 22.67 14.37 26.92
CA TYR A 251 21.32 13.96 26.58
C TYR A 251 20.76 14.74 25.39
N GLU A 252 20.89 16.07 25.42
CA GLU A 252 20.47 16.96 24.34
C GLU A 252 21.24 16.71 23.04
N LEU A 253 22.56 16.52 23.10
CA LEU A 253 23.39 16.27 21.92
C LEU A 253 22.99 14.95 21.23
N VAL A 254 22.75 13.89 22.01
CA VAL A 254 22.35 12.60 21.45
C VAL A 254 20.93 12.66 20.91
N LYS A 255 20.01 13.35 21.59
CA LYS A 255 18.63 13.56 21.12
C LYS A 255 18.58 14.30 19.78
N LYS A 256 19.33 15.40 19.65
CA LYS A 256 19.45 16.13 18.38
C LYS A 256 20.00 15.26 17.26
N ARG A 257 21.03 14.46 17.54
CA ARG A 257 21.60 13.52 16.56
C ARG A 257 20.57 12.49 16.06
N SER A 258 19.68 12.00 16.92
CA SER A 258 18.62 11.09 16.47
C SER A 258 17.58 11.80 15.57
N GLU A 259 17.23 13.04 15.88
CA GLU A 259 16.28 13.84 15.08
C GLU A 259 16.89 14.23 13.71
N ASP A 260 18.15 14.66 13.70
CA ASP A 260 18.87 15.04 12.49
C ASP A 260 19.12 13.86 11.54
N ALA A 261 19.29 12.64 12.07
CA ALA A 261 19.50 11.44 11.26
C ALA A 261 18.28 11.10 10.39
N ASP A 262 17.07 11.41 10.87
CA ASP A 262 15.83 11.24 10.12
C ASP A 262 15.58 12.44 9.18
N SER A 263 16.14 13.61 9.50
CA SER A 263 16.06 14.85 8.73
C SER A 263 17.24 15.07 7.78
N ILE A 264 17.87 14.00 7.28
CA ILE A 264 18.86 14.12 6.19
C ILE A 264 18.10 14.54 4.93
N ASP A 265 18.20 15.82 4.59
CA ASP A 265 17.62 16.48 3.40
C ASP A 265 18.29 16.07 2.08
N GLY A 266 18.88 14.86 2.06
CA GLY A 266 19.53 14.29 0.88
C GLY A 266 18.55 13.49 0.04
N TYR A 267 18.80 13.44 -1.28
CA TYR A 267 18.02 12.59 -2.18
C TYR A 267 18.11 11.12 -1.74
N ARG A 268 17.00 10.58 -1.22
CA ARG A 268 16.85 9.16 -0.89
C ARG A 268 16.12 8.46 -2.04
N MET A 269 16.82 7.55 -2.71
CA MET A 269 16.21 6.73 -3.77
C MET A 269 14.99 5.98 -3.19
N PRO A 270 13.81 6.09 -3.82
CA PRO A 270 12.62 5.39 -3.35
C PRO A 270 12.86 3.88 -3.26
N GLU A 271 12.30 3.27 -2.22
CA GLU A 271 12.31 1.82 -2.11
C GLU A 271 11.39 1.23 -3.18
N ALA A 272 11.87 0.24 -3.94
CA ALA A 272 11.06 -0.41 -4.97
C ALA A 272 9.89 -1.17 -4.34
N TYR A 273 8.68 -0.99 -4.89
CA TYR A 273 7.45 -1.65 -4.41
C TYR A 273 7.35 -3.11 -4.80
N ASP A 274 7.92 -3.43 -5.97
CA ASP A 274 7.77 -4.72 -6.64
C ASP A 274 9.15 -5.40 -6.65
N GLN A 275 9.47 -6.10 -5.57
CA GLN A 275 10.67 -6.92 -5.48
C GLN A 275 10.34 -8.37 -5.87
N GLU A 276 11.30 -9.06 -6.48
CA GLU A 276 11.16 -10.41 -7.05
C GLU A 276 10.75 -11.42 -5.96
N GLY A 277 9.44 -11.69 -5.85
CA GLY A 277 8.83 -12.45 -4.75
C GLY A 277 7.41 -12.01 -4.38
N GLY A 278 6.96 -10.84 -4.84
CA GLY A 278 5.58 -10.38 -4.70
C GLY A 278 5.49 -8.87 -4.47
N VAL A 279 4.35 -8.28 -4.86
CA VAL A 279 4.09 -6.85 -4.68
C VAL A 279 3.81 -6.54 -3.21
N ASN A 280 4.59 -5.65 -2.60
CA ASN A 280 4.31 -5.21 -1.23
C ASN A 280 3.19 -4.15 -1.27
N GLN A 281 1.94 -4.61 -1.16
CA GLN A 281 0.76 -3.76 -1.26
C GLN A 281 0.79 -2.61 -0.23
N GLU A 282 1.23 -2.87 1.00
CA GLU A 282 1.33 -1.86 2.06
C GLU A 282 2.25 -0.71 1.67
N LYS A 283 3.39 -0.99 1.02
CA LYS A 283 4.31 0.05 0.51
C LYS A 283 3.72 0.85 -0.65
N ARG A 284 2.95 0.19 -1.53
CA ARG A 284 2.24 0.88 -2.62
C ARG A 284 1.19 1.84 -2.06
N PHE A 285 0.40 1.38 -1.10
CA PHE A 285 -0.59 2.20 -0.42
C PHE A 285 0.06 3.32 0.38
N SER A 286 1.18 3.06 1.07
CA SER A 286 1.87 4.10 1.84
C SER A 286 2.35 5.23 0.94
N VAL A 287 2.91 4.91 -0.24
CA VAL A 287 3.35 5.95 -1.18
C VAL A 287 2.20 6.63 -1.89
N ALA A 288 1.13 5.91 -2.21
CA ALA A 288 -0.09 6.54 -2.70
C ALA A 288 -0.65 7.54 -1.67
N MET A 289 -0.71 7.17 -0.39
CA MET A 289 -1.13 8.05 0.70
C MET A 289 -0.15 9.20 0.96
N GLN A 290 1.14 8.98 0.78
CA GLN A 290 2.17 10.01 0.97
C GLN A 290 2.01 11.18 -0.01
N ARG A 291 1.45 10.95 -1.21
CA ARG A 291 1.12 12.04 -2.15
C ARG A 291 0.03 12.97 -1.65
N TYR A 292 -0.84 12.48 -0.76
CA TYR A 292 -1.95 13.25 -0.18
C TYR A 292 -1.62 13.81 1.21
N ARG A 293 -0.48 13.43 1.80
CA ARG A 293 0.05 14.11 2.98
C ARG A 293 0.91 15.26 2.50
N ASP A 294 0.41 16.48 2.61
CA ASP A 294 1.25 17.65 2.43
C ASP A 294 2.33 17.65 3.51
N SER A 295 3.60 17.67 3.09
CA SER A 295 4.76 17.61 3.99
C SER A 295 4.79 18.77 5.00
N GLY A 296 4.07 19.87 4.72
CA GLY A 296 3.88 21.00 5.63
C GLY A 296 2.58 20.96 6.44
N ALA A 297 1.60 20.14 6.05
CA ALA A 297 0.32 20.00 6.74
C ALA A 297 0.40 18.86 7.76
N GLY A 298 1.26 19.03 8.77
CA GLY A 298 1.36 18.07 9.87
C GLY A 298 0.02 17.95 10.59
N ASP A 299 -0.66 16.81 10.46
CA ASP A 299 -1.90 16.39 11.17
C ASP A 299 -2.88 17.54 11.49
N ASN A 300 -2.98 18.53 10.61
CA ASN A 300 -3.76 19.72 10.89
C ASN A 300 -5.19 19.39 10.48
N ARG A 301 -5.99 18.96 11.45
CA ARG A 301 -7.44 18.72 11.29
C ARG A 301 -8.23 20.02 11.08
N ASN A 302 -7.56 21.11 10.71
CA ASN A 302 -8.18 22.37 10.40
C ASN A 302 -8.87 22.27 9.03
N PRO A 303 -10.21 22.40 8.95
CA PRO A 303 -10.94 22.39 7.67
C PRO A 303 -10.55 23.55 6.75
N PHE A 304 -9.85 24.57 7.26
CA PHE A 304 -9.36 25.72 6.49
C PHE A 304 -7.87 25.63 6.12
N ALA A 305 -7.19 24.50 6.39
CA ALA A 305 -5.75 24.37 6.14
C ALA A 305 -5.37 24.63 4.66
N GLU A 306 -6.20 24.20 3.71
CA GLU A 306 -5.98 24.46 2.28
C GLU A 306 -6.11 25.94 1.95
N GLN A 307 -7.11 26.62 2.53
CA GLN A 307 -7.33 28.05 2.33
C GLN A 307 -6.18 28.87 2.93
N GLU A 308 -5.74 28.54 4.13
CA GLU A 308 -4.62 29.20 4.81
C GLU A 308 -3.32 29.02 4.03
N ALA A 309 -3.02 27.81 3.54
CA ALA A 309 -1.85 27.55 2.69
C ALA A 309 -1.93 28.33 1.36
N TRP A 310 -3.13 28.45 0.78
CA TRP A 310 -3.35 29.25 -0.41
C TRP A 310 -3.13 30.74 -0.14
N GLU A 311 -3.70 31.28 0.94
CA GLU A 311 -3.53 32.67 1.38
C GLU A 311 -2.06 32.97 1.69
N GLU A 312 -1.38 32.13 2.46
CA GLU A 312 0.05 32.26 2.76
C GLU A 312 0.91 32.26 1.50
N HIS A 313 0.60 31.41 0.52
CA HIS A 313 1.33 31.38 -0.74
C HIS A 313 1.08 32.65 -1.57
N GLN A 314 -0.15 33.17 -1.61
CA GLN A 314 -0.44 34.45 -2.30
C GLN A 314 0.19 35.64 -1.57
N ILE A 315 0.11 35.68 -0.24
CA ILE A 315 0.75 36.69 0.61
C ILE A 315 2.27 36.61 0.42
N GLY A 316 2.84 35.42 0.40
CA GLY A 316 4.26 35.18 0.16
C GLY A 316 4.69 35.74 -1.20
N LYS A 317 3.93 35.49 -2.26
CA LYS A 317 4.17 36.08 -3.60
C LYS A 317 4.06 37.60 -3.60
N ALA A 318 3.06 38.16 -2.94
CA ALA A 318 2.85 39.60 -2.87
C ALA A 318 3.90 40.32 -2.00
N THR A 319 4.35 39.67 -0.94
CA THR A 319 5.34 40.21 0.00
C THR A 319 6.78 39.93 -0.43
N LEU A 320 7.00 39.09 -1.45
CA LEU A 320 8.32 38.77 -1.99
C LEU A 320 8.97 40.04 -2.57
N LYS A 321 9.80 40.71 -1.75
CA LYS A 321 10.59 41.86 -2.20
C LYS A 321 11.73 41.37 -3.08
N TYR A 322 11.69 41.71 -4.36
CA TYR A 322 12.76 41.40 -5.30
C TYR A 322 13.84 42.51 -5.25
N GLY A 323 15.11 42.14 -5.06
CA GLY A 323 16.25 43.08 -5.06
C GLY A 323 17.33 42.77 -4.01
N SER A 324 18.48 43.44 -4.11
CA SER A 324 19.57 43.33 -3.12
C SER A 324 19.16 43.97 -1.79
N LYS A 325 19.44 43.31 -0.66
CA LYS A 325 19.13 43.78 0.70
C LYS A 325 19.70 45.17 1.03
N ASP A 326 20.75 45.60 0.33
CA ASP A 326 21.44 46.88 0.55
C ASP A 326 20.96 48.03 -0.34
N ARG A 327 20.00 47.80 -1.24
CA ARG A 327 19.45 48.87 -2.06
C ARG A 327 18.46 49.67 -1.23
N LYS A 328 18.82 50.92 -0.90
CA LYS A 328 17.86 51.92 -0.39
C LYS A 328 16.62 51.89 -1.28
N GLN A 329 15.46 51.62 -0.69
CA GLN A 329 14.18 51.77 -1.36
C GLN A 329 14.16 53.20 -1.91
N LYS A 330 14.15 53.36 -3.24
CA LYS A 330 13.83 54.65 -3.85
C LYS A 330 12.33 54.84 -3.60
N SER A 331 12.01 55.35 -2.42
CA SER A 331 10.64 55.72 -2.06
C SER A 331 10.23 56.92 -2.92
N ASP A 332 9.10 56.75 -3.60
CA ASP A 332 8.17 57.82 -4.00
C ASP A 332 8.61 58.84 -5.06
N GLU A 333 9.12 58.41 -6.21
CA GLU A 333 9.24 59.29 -7.40
C GLU A 333 8.10 59.15 -8.42
N PHE A 334 7.13 58.25 -8.19
CA PHE A 334 5.97 58.11 -9.08
C PHE A 334 4.67 58.13 -8.27
N GLN A 335 3.96 59.26 -8.36
CA GLN A 335 2.61 59.40 -7.86
C GLN A 335 1.69 58.68 -8.86
N PHE A 336 0.96 57.66 -8.41
CA PHE A 336 -0.01 56.95 -9.23
C PHE A 336 -1.13 57.92 -9.63
N VAL A 337 -1.17 58.33 -10.90
CA VAL A 337 -2.26 59.14 -11.47
C VAL A 337 -3.21 58.17 -12.16
N PHE A 338 -4.41 57.99 -11.61
CA PHE A 338 -5.49 57.28 -12.28
C PHE A 338 -6.20 58.29 -13.19
N GLU A 339 -6.12 58.12 -14.51
CA GLU A 339 -6.68 59.07 -15.47
C GLU A 339 -8.21 58.98 -15.63
N ASP A 340 -8.86 57.96 -15.07
CA ASP A 340 -10.32 57.79 -15.14
C ASP A 340 -10.91 57.45 -13.77
N GLN A 341 -11.04 58.47 -12.90
CA GLN A 341 -11.98 58.40 -11.77
C GLN A 341 -13.40 58.47 -12.34
N ILE A 342 -13.99 57.31 -12.59
CA ILE A 342 -15.43 57.23 -12.89
C ILE A 342 -16.16 57.59 -11.60
N ASP A 343 -16.71 58.80 -11.54
CA ASP A 343 -17.63 59.22 -10.48
C ASP A 343 -18.88 58.33 -10.53
N PHE A 344 -18.93 57.31 -9.66
CA PHE A 344 -20.13 56.53 -9.45
C PHE A 344 -21.20 57.45 -8.85
N ILE A 345 -22.07 57.99 -9.70
CA ILE A 345 -23.33 58.61 -9.28
C ILE A 345 -24.12 57.51 -8.55
N LYS A 346 -24.09 57.56 -7.22
CA LYS A 346 -24.91 56.75 -6.32
C LYS A 346 -26.37 57.16 -6.58
N ALA A 347 -27.00 56.49 -7.54
CA ALA A 347 -28.41 56.65 -7.83
C ALA A 347 -29.20 56.38 -6.53
N SER A 348 -29.75 57.45 -5.98
CA SER A 348 -30.72 57.41 -4.89
C SER A 348 -31.92 56.60 -5.39
N VAL A 349 -31.97 55.33 -5.00
CA VAL A 349 -33.18 54.51 -5.13
C VAL A 349 -34.28 55.25 -4.39
N MET A 350 -35.33 55.60 -5.14
CA MET A 350 -36.54 56.27 -4.69
C MET A 350 -37.19 55.49 -3.54
N ASP A 351 -37.27 56.08 -2.36
CA ASP A 351 -38.29 55.71 -1.38
C ASP A 351 -39.64 56.13 -1.95
N GLY A 352 -40.47 55.14 -2.29
CA GLY A 352 -41.82 55.34 -2.77
C GLY A 352 -42.71 55.89 -1.66
N CYS A 353 -43.39 57.00 -1.94
CA CYS A 353 -44.60 57.39 -1.21
C CYS A 353 -45.67 56.33 -1.43
N GLN A 354 -46.13 55.70 -0.35
CA GLN A 354 -47.36 54.92 -0.34
C GLN A 354 -48.37 55.67 0.53
N ILE A 355 -49.43 56.15 -0.15
CA ILE A 355 -50.68 56.64 0.43
C ILE A 355 -51.58 55.44 0.70
#